data_AF-A0A212CKZ6-F1
#
_entry.id   AF-A0A212CKZ6-F1
#
_cell.length_a   1.000
_cell.length_b   1.000
_cell.length_c   1.000
_cell.angle_alpha   90.00
_cell.angle_beta   90.00
_cell.angle_gamma   90.00
#
_symmetry.space_group_name_H-M   'P 1'
#
loop_
_entity.id
_entity.type
_entity.pdbx_description
1 polymer ?
#
loop_
_entity_poly.entity_id
_entity_poly.type
_entity_poly.pdbx_seq_one_letter_code
_entity_poly.pdbx_strand_id
1 'polypeptide(L)'
;MLWFSGVRALAERPCRRSPGITCCVLLLLNCSGVPMSLASSFLTGSVAKCENEGEVLQIPFITDNPCIMCVCMVMGGTNPDLANEKFKGLYPERQFEGFTQNKEVTCKREKCPVLSRDCALAIKQRGACCERCKGCTYDGSTYNSSFKWKNPAEPCILRQCQK
;
A
#
# COMPACT_ATOMS: atom_id res chain seq x y z
N MET A 1 -60.81 -11.14 26.82
CA MET A 1 -61.17 -9.76 26.41
C MET A 1 -59.93 -9.17 25.75
N LEU A 2 -59.79 -9.21 24.41
CA LEU A 2 -60.20 -8.17 23.44
C LEU A 2 -59.60 -6.79 23.82
N TRP A 3 -58.96 -5.97 22.97
CA TRP A 3 -58.66 -5.98 21.54
C TRP A 3 -57.66 -4.82 21.25
N PHE A 4 -57.22 -4.76 19.99
CA PHE A 4 -56.17 -3.99 19.30
C PHE A 4 -56.08 -2.45 19.43
N SER A 5 -54.87 -1.93 19.15
CA SER A 5 -54.52 -0.82 18.22
C SER A 5 -52.98 -0.73 18.12
N GLY A 6 -52.24 -0.58 17.01
CA GLY A 6 -52.47 -0.54 15.56
C GLY A 6 -51.11 -0.29 14.85
N VAL A 7 -50.94 -0.81 13.61
CA VAL A 7 -50.11 -0.39 12.43
C VAL A 7 -48.65 0.10 12.61
N ARG A 8 -47.66 -0.14 11.74
CA ARG A 8 -47.49 -0.74 10.40
C ARG A 8 -45.97 -1.00 10.25
N ALA A 9 -45.54 -2.23 9.97
CA ALA A 9 -44.16 -2.53 9.57
C ALA A 9 -44.16 -2.93 8.08
N LEU A 10 -43.59 -2.09 7.22
CA LEU A 10 -43.33 -2.42 5.83
C LEU A 10 -42.00 -3.18 5.76
N ALA A 11 -42.09 -4.50 5.81
CA ALA A 11 -41.02 -5.39 5.39
C ALA A 11 -41.47 -6.04 4.07
N GLU A 12 -40.91 -5.54 2.98
CA GLU A 12 -41.12 -6.07 1.64
C GLU A 12 -40.51 -7.47 1.54
N ARG A 13 -41.38 -8.48 1.49
CA ARG A 13 -41.14 -9.72 0.75
C ARG A 13 -42.41 -9.98 -0.04
N PRO A 14 -42.31 -10.10 -1.36
CA PRO A 14 -42.68 -11.41 -1.88
C PRO A 14 -41.86 -11.80 -3.10
N CYS A 15 -41.48 -13.07 -3.18
CA CYS A 15 -41.55 -13.81 -4.45
C CYS A 15 -41.65 -15.30 -4.12
N ARG A 16 -42.84 -15.70 -3.66
CA ARG A 16 -43.26 -17.11 -3.65
C ARG A 16 -44.25 -17.30 -4.80
N ARG A 17 -43.70 -17.84 -5.88
CA ARG A 17 -44.22 -18.90 -6.75
C ARG A 17 -45.72 -18.90 -7.12
N SER A 18 -45.92 -19.03 -8.45
CA SER A 18 -47.05 -19.67 -9.15
C SER A 18 -48.13 -18.74 -9.75
N PRO A 19 -48.86 -19.20 -10.79
CA PRO A 19 -48.62 -18.75 -12.16
C PRO A 19 -49.87 -18.16 -12.81
N GLY A 20 -49.68 -17.28 -13.79
CA GLY A 20 -50.75 -16.89 -14.70
C GLY A 20 -50.88 -15.39 -14.90
N ILE A 21 -50.80 -15.01 -16.17
CA ILE A 21 -51.54 -13.90 -16.78
C ILE A 21 -50.88 -12.49 -16.70
N THR A 22 -49.75 -12.28 -16.05
CA THR A 22 -49.07 -10.95 -16.06
C THR A 22 -47.82 -10.88 -16.96
N CYS A 23 -47.81 -11.60 -18.09
CA CYS A 23 -46.69 -11.58 -19.05
C CYS A 23 -46.88 -10.58 -20.20
N CYS A 24 -48.11 -10.13 -20.47
CA CYS A 24 -48.39 -9.42 -21.73
C CYS A 24 -48.28 -7.88 -21.67
N VAL A 25 -48.03 -7.26 -20.51
CA VAL A 25 -48.04 -5.79 -20.39
C VAL A 25 -46.65 -5.19 -20.10
N LEU A 26 -45.66 -6.01 -19.74
CA LEU A 26 -44.29 -5.53 -19.50
C LEU A 26 -43.36 -5.62 -20.74
N LEU A 27 -43.88 -6.10 -21.87
CA LEU A 27 -43.08 -6.31 -23.10
C LEU A 27 -42.95 -5.07 -24.01
N LEU A 28 -43.63 -3.95 -23.72
CA LEU A 28 -43.64 -2.76 -24.60
C LEU A 28 -42.94 -1.51 -24.03
N LEU A 29 -42.16 -1.65 -22.96
CA LEU A 29 -41.28 -0.58 -22.44
C LEU A 29 -39.78 -0.95 -22.53
N ASN A 30 -39.43 -1.83 -23.48
CA ASN A 30 -38.07 -2.23 -23.82
C ASN A 30 -37.63 -1.63 -25.19
N CYS A 31 -37.67 -0.30 -25.33
CA CYS A 31 -37.19 0.38 -26.55
C CYS A 31 -36.28 1.60 -26.30
N SER A 32 -35.78 1.83 -25.09
CA SER A 32 -34.59 2.67 -24.87
C SER A 32 -33.43 1.77 -24.50
N GLY A 33 -32.81 1.18 -25.53
CA GLY A 33 -31.60 0.38 -25.43
C GLY A 33 -30.40 1.20 -24.97
N VAL A 34 -30.36 1.55 -23.68
CA VAL A 34 -29.13 1.93 -23.02
C VAL A 34 -28.56 0.65 -22.42
N PRO A 35 -27.43 0.11 -22.92
CA PRO A 35 -26.78 -1.00 -22.26
C PRO A 35 -26.38 -0.52 -20.86
N MET A 36 -27.04 -1.06 -19.83
CA MET A 36 -26.63 -0.89 -18.45
C MET A 36 -25.27 -1.58 -18.31
N SER A 37 -24.20 -0.84 -18.60
CA SER A 37 -22.83 -1.30 -18.41
C SER A 37 -22.63 -1.49 -16.93
N LEU A 38 -22.72 -2.74 -16.46
CA LEU A 38 -22.05 -3.14 -15.24
C LEU A 38 -20.55 -3.00 -15.51
N ALA A 39 -20.01 -1.83 -15.18
CA ALA A 39 -18.57 -1.60 -15.17
C ALA A 39 -17.97 -2.46 -14.05
N SER A 40 -17.69 -3.73 -14.35
CA SER A 40 -16.80 -4.54 -13.55
C SER A 40 -15.39 -4.02 -13.80
N SER A 41 -14.85 -3.27 -12.84
CA SER A 41 -13.45 -2.83 -12.87
C SER A 41 -12.53 -4.05 -12.71
N PHE A 42 -12.25 -4.76 -13.81
CA PHE A 42 -11.27 -5.83 -13.81
C PHE A 42 -9.88 -5.21 -13.66
N LEU A 43 -9.25 -5.39 -12.49
CA LEU A 43 -7.88 -5.00 -12.25
C LEU A 43 -6.97 -5.89 -13.11
N THR A 44 -6.58 -5.39 -14.28
CA THR A 44 -5.62 -6.03 -15.18
C THR A 44 -4.23 -5.45 -14.86
N GLY A 45 -3.27 -6.30 -14.52
CA GLY A 45 -1.90 -5.88 -14.15
C GLY A 45 -0.85 -6.89 -14.61
N SER A 46 0.41 -6.45 -14.70
CA SER A 46 1.56 -7.30 -14.98
C SER A 46 2.40 -7.48 -13.71
N VAL A 47 2.98 -8.68 -13.54
CA VAL A 47 3.93 -8.96 -12.45
C VAL A 47 5.32 -8.53 -12.89
N ALA A 48 5.94 -7.62 -12.15
CA ALA A 48 7.31 -7.19 -12.41
C ALA A 48 8.30 -8.35 -12.14
N LYS A 49 9.22 -8.59 -13.08
CA LYS A 49 10.31 -9.56 -12.94
C LYS A 49 11.64 -8.83 -12.75
N CYS A 50 12.58 -9.49 -12.07
CA CYS A 50 13.92 -8.95 -11.85
C CYS A 50 14.98 -10.04 -11.94
N GLU A 51 16.22 -9.63 -12.24
CA GLU A 51 17.31 -10.56 -12.59
C GLU A 51 18.48 -10.50 -11.61
N ASN A 52 18.86 -9.31 -11.13
CA ASN A 52 20.00 -9.15 -10.22
C ASN A 52 19.52 -8.95 -8.79
N GLU A 53 20.13 -9.66 -7.84
CA GLU A 53 19.81 -9.49 -6.42
C GLU A 53 20.29 -8.14 -5.90
N GLY A 54 19.47 -7.48 -5.09
CA GLY A 54 19.76 -6.14 -4.57
C GLY A 54 19.58 -5.02 -5.60
N GLU A 55 19.15 -5.33 -6.82
CA GLU A 55 18.86 -4.31 -7.84
C GLU A 55 17.67 -3.45 -7.41
N VAL A 56 17.88 -2.14 -7.43
CA VAL A 56 16.81 -1.16 -7.21
C VAL A 56 16.08 -0.96 -8.53
N LEU A 57 14.80 -1.32 -8.54
CA LEU A 57 13.98 -1.31 -9.75
C LEU A 57 13.24 0.01 -9.88
N GLN A 58 13.13 0.53 -11.09
CA GLN A 58 12.26 1.66 -11.42
C GLN A 58 10.99 1.14 -12.09
N ILE A 59 9.92 1.02 -11.31
CA ILE A 59 8.63 0.56 -11.82
C ILE A 59 7.75 1.81 -12.03
N PRO A 60 7.32 2.09 -13.28
CA PRO A 60 6.48 3.24 -13.60
C PRO A 60 5.25 3.29 -12.69
N PHE A 61 4.86 4.49 -12.26
CA PHE A 61 3.74 4.78 -11.37
C PHE A 61 3.88 4.26 -9.92
N ILE A 62 4.86 3.39 -9.63
CA ILE A 62 5.14 2.90 -8.27
C ILE A 62 6.33 3.66 -7.67
N THR A 63 7.47 3.62 -8.35
CA THR A 63 8.71 4.26 -7.87
C THR A 63 8.80 5.74 -8.20
N ASP A 64 7.80 6.28 -8.89
CA ASP A 64 7.59 7.73 -9.01
C ASP A 64 7.26 8.36 -7.63
N ASN A 65 6.75 7.54 -6.71
CA ASN A 65 6.59 7.93 -5.32
C ASN A 65 7.93 7.74 -4.58
N PRO A 66 8.59 8.82 -4.09
CA PRO A 66 9.88 8.71 -3.42
C PRO A 66 9.82 7.94 -2.09
N CYS A 67 8.62 7.63 -1.59
CA CYS A 67 8.42 6.79 -0.41
C CYS A 67 8.35 5.30 -0.72
N ILE A 68 8.29 4.89 -1.98
CA ILE A 68 8.20 3.48 -2.36
C ILE A 68 9.52 3.08 -3.00
N MET A 69 10.22 2.14 -2.37
CA MET A 69 11.44 1.56 -2.89
C MET A 69 11.22 0.09 -3.22
N CYS A 70 11.63 -0.35 -4.41
CA CYS A 70 11.49 -1.72 -4.87
C CYS A 70 12.87 -2.32 -5.08
N VAL A 71 13.11 -3.49 -4.52
CA VAL A 71 14.38 -4.21 -4.60
C VAL A 71 14.12 -5.66 -4.99
N CYS A 72 14.97 -6.20 -5.85
CA CYS A 72 14.95 -7.61 -6.19
C CYS A 72 15.54 -8.46 -5.05
N MET A 73 14.77 -9.40 -4.52
CA MET A 73 15.20 -10.33 -3.47
C MET A 73 14.98 -11.78 -3.89
N VAL A 74 15.78 -12.71 -3.37
CA VAL A 74 15.59 -14.16 -3.56
C VAL A 74 14.52 -14.65 -2.60
N MET A 75 13.52 -15.33 -3.13
CA MET A 75 12.54 -16.07 -2.34
C MET A 75 13.16 -17.39 -1.90
N GLY A 76 13.71 -17.42 -0.69
CA GLY A 76 14.09 -18.66 -0.01
C GLY A 76 15.57 -18.78 0.33
N GLY A 77 15.91 -18.40 1.55
CA GLY A 77 17.10 -18.92 2.21
C GLY A 77 16.85 -20.34 2.73
N THR A 78 16.93 -21.33 1.86
CA THR A 78 17.44 -22.66 2.25
C THR A 78 18.74 -22.86 1.49
N ASN A 79 19.80 -23.19 2.23
CA ASN A 79 21.14 -23.36 1.69
C ASN A 79 21.11 -24.32 0.48
N PRO A 80 21.49 -23.87 -0.74
CA PRO A 80 21.44 -24.70 -1.95
C PRO A 80 22.34 -25.95 -1.84
N ASP A 81 23.36 -25.93 -0.99
CA ASP A 81 24.21 -27.10 -0.72
C ASP A 81 23.47 -28.20 0.08
N LEU A 82 22.58 -27.83 1.00
CA LEU A 82 21.84 -28.80 1.84
C LEU A 82 20.64 -29.42 1.12
N ALA A 83 20.09 -28.75 0.10
CA ALA A 83 19.05 -29.31 -0.77
C ALA A 83 19.62 -30.29 -1.80
N ASN A 84 20.86 -30.08 -2.24
CA ASN A 84 21.54 -30.95 -3.21
C ASN A 84 21.98 -32.29 -2.57
N GLU A 85 22.39 -32.29 -1.30
CA GLU A 85 22.83 -33.50 -0.60
C GLU A 85 21.67 -34.50 -0.33
N LYS A 86 20.42 -34.01 -0.22
CA LYS A 86 19.25 -34.86 0.02
C LYS A 86 18.67 -35.51 -1.24
N PHE A 87 19.03 -35.03 -2.44
CA PHE A 87 18.46 -35.48 -3.72
C PHE A 87 19.36 -36.42 -4.53
N LYS A 88 20.66 -36.54 -4.20
CA LYS A 88 21.60 -37.42 -4.92
C LYS A 88 21.33 -38.92 -4.79
N GLY A 89 20.39 -39.34 -3.92
CA GLY A 89 20.19 -40.75 -3.58
C GLY A 89 18.97 -41.46 -4.18
N LEU A 90 18.06 -40.78 -4.91
CA LEU A 90 16.74 -41.37 -5.21
C LEU A 90 16.31 -41.45 -6.68
N TYR A 91 16.92 -40.76 -7.66
CA TYR A 91 16.53 -40.91 -9.08
C TYR A 91 17.69 -40.55 -10.04
N PRO A 92 18.23 -41.49 -10.84
CA PRO A 92 19.39 -41.26 -11.71
C PRO A 92 19.09 -40.64 -13.10
N GLU A 93 17.83 -40.40 -13.47
CA GLU A 93 17.46 -39.97 -14.85
C GLU A 93 16.64 -38.67 -14.96
N ARG A 94 16.49 -37.88 -13.88
CA ARG A 94 15.89 -36.54 -14.03
C ARG A 94 16.98 -35.50 -14.22
N GLN A 95 17.06 -34.99 -15.44
CA GLN A 95 17.78 -33.77 -15.80
C GLN A 95 17.51 -32.71 -14.71
N PHE A 96 18.57 -32.32 -13.99
CA PHE A 96 18.51 -31.23 -13.02
C PHE A 96 18.06 -29.99 -13.80
N GLU A 97 16.78 -29.63 -13.71
CA GLU A 97 16.39 -28.24 -13.92
C GLU A 97 17.19 -27.45 -12.89
N GLY A 98 18.06 -26.56 -13.37
CA GLY A 98 18.92 -25.75 -12.51
C GLY A 98 18.10 -25.15 -11.39
N PHE A 99 18.69 -25.01 -10.20
CA PHE A 99 18.05 -24.37 -9.07
C PHE A 99 17.73 -22.92 -9.49
N THR A 100 16.54 -22.70 -10.05
CA THR A 100 16.09 -21.38 -10.45
C THR A 100 15.86 -20.67 -9.13
N GLN A 101 16.80 -19.80 -8.75
CA GLN A 101 16.55 -18.87 -7.67
C GLN A 101 15.33 -18.07 -8.08
N ASN A 102 14.20 -18.34 -7.45
CA ASN A 102 12.99 -17.57 -7.69
C ASN A 102 13.28 -16.17 -7.13
N LYS A 103 13.46 -15.20 -8.04
CA LYS A 103 13.68 -13.81 -7.70
C LYS A 103 12.36 -13.07 -7.74
N GLU A 104 12.10 -12.30 -6.71
CA GLU A 104 10.86 -11.55 -6.55
C GLU A 104 11.15 -10.08 -6.29
N VAL A 105 10.32 -9.24 -6.89
CA VAL A 105 10.36 -7.80 -6.67
C VAL A 105 9.65 -7.48 -5.36
N THR A 106 10.41 -7.03 -4.37
CA THR A 106 9.83 -6.59 -3.10
C THR A 106 9.83 -5.07 -3.02
N CYS A 107 8.64 -4.49 -2.89
CA CYS A 107 8.48 -3.06 -2.65
C CYS A 107 8.16 -2.78 -1.18
N LYS A 108 8.85 -1.79 -0.59
CA LYS A 108 8.59 -1.30 0.76
C LYS A 108 8.25 0.18 0.71
N ARG A 109 7.26 0.56 1.51
CA ARG A 109 6.88 1.95 1.73
C ARG A 109 7.53 2.47 3.00
N GLU A 110 8.30 3.53 2.89
CA GLU A 110 8.89 4.22 4.04
C GLU A 110 7.78 4.90 4.86
N LYS A 111 7.90 4.79 6.20
CA LYS A 111 7.01 5.48 7.13
C LYS A 111 7.73 6.71 7.67
N CYS A 112 7.14 7.88 7.46
CA CYS A 112 7.74 9.12 7.92
C CYS A 112 7.62 9.30 9.43
N PRO A 113 8.68 9.85 10.07
CA PRO A 113 8.62 10.21 11.49
C PRO A 113 7.63 11.35 11.70
N VAL A 114 6.96 11.34 12.85
CA VAL A 114 6.10 12.46 13.25
C VAL A 114 7.01 13.62 13.66
N LEU A 115 6.87 14.76 12.98
CA LEU A 115 7.60 15.98 13.34
C LEU A 115 7.12 16.52 14.70
N SER A 116 8.02 17.16 15.43
CA SER A 116 7.66 17.79 16.70
C SER A 116 6.55 18.84 16.50
N ARG A 117 5.66 18.96 17.48
CA ARG A 117 4.60 19.98 17.50
C ARG A 117 5.16 21.41 17.46
N ASP A 118 6.36 21.59 17.99
CA ASP A 118 7.04 22.90 18.04
C ASP A 118 7.74 23.26 16.72
N CYS A 119 7.67 22.39 15.71
CA CYS A 119 8.22 22.67 14.40
C CYS A 119 7.39 23.76 13.69
N ALA A 120 7.94 24.96 13.60
CA ALA A 120 7.27 26.05 12.89
C ALA A 120 7.33 25.91 11.35
N LEU A 121 8.31 25.19 10.81
CA LEU A 121 8.50 25.05 9.37
C LEU A 121 8.99 23.66 8.98
N ALA A 122 8.09 22.85 8.43
CA ALA A 122 8.41 21.58 7.80
C ALA A 122 8.83 21.81 6.33
N ILE A 123 9.90 21.15 5.89
CA ILE A 123 10.36 21.20 4.50
C ILE A 123 10.52 19.80 3.94
N LYS A 124 10.03 19.58 2.72
CA LYS A 124 10.25 18.36 1.95
C LYS A 124 11.20 18.65 0.80
N GLN A 125 12.38 18.04 0.81
CA GLN A 125 13.32 18.18 -0.31
C GLN A 125 12.78 17.49 -1.56
N ARG A 126 13.08 18.03 -2.74
CA ARG A 126 12.66 17.42 -4.01
C ARG A 126 13.29 16.03 -4.12
N GLY A 127 12.46 15.01 -4.36
CA GLY A 127 12.89 13.61 -4.39
C GLY A 127 12.99 12.92 -3.02
N ALA A 128 12.75 13.60 -1.90
CA ALA A 128 12.70 12.97 -0.59
C ALA A 128 11.33 12.36 -0.30
N CYS A 129 11.28 11.22 0.41
CA CYS A 129 10.02 10.68 0.92
C CYS A 129 9.44 11.60 2.01
N CYS A 130 10.25 11.90 3.02
CA CYS A 130 9.80 12.55 4.24
C CYS A 130 10.21 14.02 4.33
N GLU A 131 9.34 14.79 4.95
CA GLU A 131 9.62 16.14 5.38
C GLU A 131 10.47 16.15 6.65
N ARG A 132 11.25 17.20 6.82
CA ARG A 132 12.07 17.45 8.01
C ARG A 132 11.78 18.84 8.54
N CYS A 133 11.87 19.00 9.86
CA CYS A 133 11.81 20.33 10.43
C CYS A 133 13.04 21.12 10.01
N LYS A 134 12.84 22.32 9.45
CA LYS A 134 13.95 23.23 9.17
C LYS A 134 14.57 23.66 10.49
N GLY A 135 15.89 23.79 10.53
CA GLY A 135 16.61 24.12 11.74
C GLY A 135 17.75 25.10 11.54
N CYS A 136 18.33 25.52 12.65
CA CYS A 136 19.54 26.33 12.72
C CYS A 136 20.68 25.45 13.24
N THR A 137 21.89 25.68 12.75
CA THR A 137 23.10 25.05 13.30
C THR A 137 23.80 26.06 14.20
N TYR A 138 24.04 25.71 15.46
CA TYR A 138 24.79 26.53 16.40
C TYR A 138 25.73 25.64 17.20
N ASP A 139 27.02 26.00 17.21
CA ASP A 139 28.08 25.27 17.92
C ASP A 139 28.11 23.76 17.61
N GLY A 140 27.95 23.41 16.32
CA GLY A 140 27.90 22.02 15.84
C GLY A 140 26.57 21.27 16.09
N SER A 141 25.66 21.83 16.90
CA SER A 141 24.36 21.25 17.20
C SER A 141 23.26 21.78 16.27
N THR A 142 22.34 20.91 15.86
CA THR A 142 21.18 21.29 15.02
C THR A 142 19.94 21.46 15.87
N TYR A 143 19.29 22.62 15.79
CA TYR A 143 18.09 22.96 16.53
C TYR A 143 16.91 23.15 15.59
N ASN A 144 15.77 22.57 15.92
CA ASN A 144 14.53 22.75 15.14
C ASN A 144 14.08 24.22 15.13
N SER A 145 13.34 24.62 14.09
CA SER A 145 12.74 25.94 14.02
C SER A 145 11.91 26.24 15.25
N SER A 146 12.02 27.45 15.78
CA SER A 146 11.38 27.93 17.00
C SER A 146 11.86 27.28 18.31
N PHE A 147 12.79 26.33 18.26
CA PHE A 147 13.36 25.71 19.46
C PHE A 147 14.18 26.72 20.27
N LYS A 148 14.02 26.67 21.60
CA LYS A 148 14.72 27.53 22.54
C LYS A 148 15.70 26.71 23.38
N TRP A 149 16.94 27.18 23.52
CA TRP A 149 17.98 26.48 24.29
C TRP A 149 18.86 27.44 25.08
N LYS A 150 19.55 26.89 26.09
CA LYS A 150 20.57 27.58 26.89
C LYS A 150 21.93 26.96 26.62
N ASN A 151 22.97 27.78 26.57
CA ASN A 151 24.34 27.32 26.40
C ASN A 151 24.96 27.04 27.78
N PRO A 152 25.65 25.90 28.00
CA PRO A 152 26.41 25.67 29.23
C PRO A 152 27.41 26.77 29.56
N ALA A 153 28.05 27.38 28.54
CA ALA A 153 29.00 28.47 28.73
C ALA A 153 28.32 29.82 29.06
N GLU A 154 27.04 29.98 28.71
CA GLU A 154 26.25 31.20 28.93
C GLU A 154 24.82 30.83 29.40
N PRO A 155 24.65 30.34 30.64
CA PRO A 155 23.38 29.76 31.11
C PRO A 155 22.25 30.79 31.27
N CYS A 156 22.59 32.07 31.35
CA CYS A 156 21.63 33.17 31.48
C CYS A 156 21.02 33.59 30.14
N ILE A 157 21.60 33.19 29.00
CA ILE A 157 21.14 33.59 27.67
C ILE A 157 20.23 32.49 27.11
N LEU A 158 18.98 32.86 26.82
CA LEU A 158 18.04 32.01 26.09
C LEU A 158 18.14 32.31 24.60
N ARG A 159 18.60 31.32 23.82
CA ARG A 159 18.68 31.40 22.36
C ARG A 159 17.44 30.77 21.73
N GLN A 160 17.01 31.28 20.59
CA GLN A 160 15.90 30.70 19.80
C GLN A 160 16.32 30.59 18.33
N CYS A 161 16.02 29.46 17.70
CA CYS A 161 16.20 29.30 16.26
C CYS A 161 15.03 29.99 15.54
N GLN A 162 15.34 30.99 14.72
CA GLN A 162 14.36 31.74 13.95
C GLN A 162 14.62 31.50 12.46
N LYS A 163 13.64 30.90 11.76
CA LYS A 163 13.74 30.48 10.35
C LYS A 163 12.42 30.64 9.61
#